data_AF-A0A921JEC4-F1
#
_entry.id   AF-A0A921JEC4-F1
#
_cell.length_a   1.000
_cell.length_b   1.000
_cell.length_c   1.000
_cell.angle_alpha   90.00
_cell.angle_beta   90.00
_cell.angle_gamma   90.00
#
_symmetry.space_group_name_H-M   'P 1'
#
loop_
_entity.id
_entity.type
_entity.pdbx_description
1 polymer ?
#
loop_
_entity_poly.entity_id
_entity_poly.type
_entity_poly.pdbx_seq_one_letter_code
_entity_poly.pdbx_strand_id
1 'polypeptide(L)'
;MTVRPLIAALLIGGLAWPVSAQETAPPPAQEAPKDAAPPRPIRNAPNPRALEFAAYIFSAVNVCGYQLGTPQFEALLAKQNTTLADVSPRGPFGGRVMGIFSLMSNQMNLNREQSCLAVAGEYGPEGSVAKNVLLPPGSGEAPAAPDAPGSKPAQP
;
A
#
# COMPACT_ATOMS: atom_id res chain seq x y z
N MET A 1 -8.85 -8.09 64.10
CA MET A 1 -8.83 -9.52 64.46
C MET A 1 -9.49 -10.28 63.31
N THR A 2 -8.70 -10.86 62.39
CA THR A 2 -8.50 -12.33 62.23
C THR A 2 -9.77 -12.99 61.65
N VAL A 3 -9.81 -13.73 60.53
CA VAL A 3 -8.94 -14.81 60.03
C VAL A 3 -9.32 -15.08 58.55
N ARG A 4 -8.32 -15.32 57.68
CA ARG A 4 -8.47 -16.08 56.43
C ARG A 4 -8.48 -17.59 56.74
N PRO A 5 -9.37 -18.40 56.14
CA PRO A 5 -9.06 -19.81 55.93
C PRO A 5 -8.75 -20.08 54.46
N LEU A 6 -7.64 -20.79 54.27
CA LEU A 6 -7.23 -21.56 53.11
C LEU A 6 -8.07 -22.85 52.98
N ILE A 7 -7.83 -23.59 51.88
CA ILE A 7 -8.13 -25.02 51.61
C ILE A 7 -9.43 -25.19 50.78
N ALA A 8 -9.39 -25.37 49.45
CA ALA A 8 -8.91 -26.49 48.61
C ALA A 8 -9.78 -27.76 48.67
N ALA A 9 -10.47 -28.10 47.56
CA ALA A 9 -10.75 -29.47 47.15
C ALA A 9 -11.37 -29.51 45.74
N LEU A 10 -10.78 -30.32 44.88
CA LEU A 10 -11.33 -30.84 43.63
C LEU A 10 -12.69 -31.54 43.86
N LEU A 11 -13.52 -31.64 42.82
CA LEU A 11 -13.84 -32.92 42.14
C LEU A 11 -15.03 -32.76 41.15
N ILE A 12 -14.71 -32.96 39.86
CA ILE A 12 -15.37 -33.87 38.89
C ILE A 12 -16.84 -33.64 38.46
N GLY A 13 -16.99 -33.47 37.13
CA GLY A 13 -18.17 -33.85 36.35
C GLY A 13 -18.42 -32.82 35.23
N GLY A 14 -18.09 -33.01 33.96
CA GLY A 14 -18.12 -34.22 33.13
C GLY A 14 -19.40 -34.19 32.28
N LEU A 15 -19.30 -33.77 31.01
CA LEU A 15 -20.10 -34.19 29.83
C LEU A 15 -20.02 -33.16 28.67
N ALA A 16 -19.25 -33.49 27.62
CA ALA A 16 -19.61 -33.43 26.19
C ALA A 16 -18.36 -33.33 25.29
N TRP A 17 -18.11 -34.41 24.55
CA TRP A 17 -17.18 -34.58 23.42
C TRP A 17 -17.52 -33.68 22.20
N PRO A 18 -16.87 -33.83 21.03
CA PRO A 18 -15.45 -33.63 20.71
C PRO A 18 -15.31 -32.69 19.49
N VAL A 19 -14.33 -31.79 19.42
CA VAL A 19 -13.98 -31.15 18.13
C VAL A 19 -12.46 -31.06 18.01
N SER A 20 -11.97 -31.90 17.09
CA SER A 20 -10.72 -31.86 16.35
C SER A 20 -9.65 -30.87 16.82
N ALA A 21 -8.64 -31.40 17.48
CA ALA A 21 -7.28 -30.86 17.39
C ALA A 21 -6.81 -30.96 15.93
N GLN A 22 -7.13 -29.95 15.12
CA GLN A 22 -6.19 -29.50 14.10
C GLN A 22 -5.33 -28.45 14.78
N GLU A 23 -4.33 -28.91 15.53
CA GLU A 23 -3.13 -28.10 15.78
C GLU A 23 -2.44 -27.98 14.42
N THR A 24 -2.97 -27.07 13.60
CA THR A 24 -2.24 -26.53 12.47
C THR A 24 -0.96 -25.99 13.08
N ALA A 25 0.17 -26.51 12.62
CA ALA A 25 1.50 -26.05 12.95
C ALA A 25 1.50 -24.53 13.12
N PRO A 26 2.27 -23.98 14.08
CA PRO A 26 2.43 -22.53 14.16
C PRO A 26 2.76 -22.04 12.75
N PRO A 27 2.13 -20.96 12.26
CA PRO A 27 2.59 -20.35 11.02
C PRO A 27 4.10 -20.17 11.18
N PRO A 28 4.92 -20.50 10.16
CA PRO A 28 6.34 -20.21 10.26
C PRO A 28 6.42 -18.75 10.65
N ALA A 29 7.08 -18.48 11.78
CA ALA A 29 7.41 -17.13 12.20
C ALA A 29 7.91 -16.44 10.94
N GLN A 30 7.12 -15.51 10.41
CA GLN A 30 7.61 -14.61 9.39
C GLN A 30 8.78 -13.93 10.08
N GLU A 31 9.99 -14.38 9.74
CA GLU A 31 11.21 -13.67 10.05
C GLU A 31 10.97 -12.27 9.50
N ALA A 32 10.66 -11.35 10.42
CA ALA A 32 10.76 -9.94 10.16
C ALA A 32 12.12 -9.78 9.47
N PRO A 33 12.19 -9.24 8.24
CA PRO A 33 13.45 -9.11 7.55
C PRO A 33 14.37 -8.30 8.46
N LYS A 34 15.34 -8.99 9.06
CA LYS A 34 16.30 -8.46 10.03
C LYS A 34 17.33 -7.53 9.38
N ASP A 35 17.15 -7.26 8.10
CA ASP A 35 17.93 -6.35 7.25
C ASP A 35 17.08 -5.20 6.70
N ALA A 36 16.04 -4.76 7.42
CA ALA A 36 15.56 -3.40 7.26
C ALA A 36 16.62 -2.44 7.83
N ALA A 37 17.70 -2.23 7.08
CA ALA A 37 18.69 -1.22 7.37
C ALA A 37 17.94 0.09 7.67
N PRO A 38 18.28 0.80 8.77
CA PRO A 38 17.63 2.06 9.09
C PRO A 38 17.71 2.95 7.84
N PRO A 39 16.61 3.58 7.42
CA PRO A 39 16.59 4.35 6.18
C PRO A 39 17.71 5.38 6.27
N ARG A 40 18.78 5.13 5.49
CA ARG A 40 19.93 6.02 5.48
C ARG A 40 19.38 7.40 5.10
N PRO A 41 19.67 8.46 5.86
CA PRO A 41 19.30 9.80 5.44
C PRO A 41 20.04 10.06 4.13
N ILE A 42 19.34 9.87 3.01
CA ILE A 42 19.85 10.18 1.68
C ILE A 42 20.16 11.67 1.73
N ARG A 43 21.41 12.04 1.45
CA ARG A 43 21.93 13.41 1.59
C ARG A 43 21.17 14.43 0.71
N ASN A 44 20.32 13.94 -0.20
CA ASN A 44 19.32 14.63 -0.99
C ASN A 44 17.96 13.93 -0.85
N ALA A 45 17.43 13.82 0.37
CA ALA A 45 16.12 13.22 0.56
C ALA A 45 15.06 14.07 -0.16
N PRO A 46 14.19 13.45 -1.00
CA PRO A 46 13.00 14.08 -1.53
C PRO A 46 12.28 14.86 -0.45
N ASN A 47 11.71 16.01 -0.83
CA ASN A 47 10.80 16.71 0.06
C ASN A 47 9.74 15.71 0.56
N PRO A 48 9.49 15.57 1.87
CA PRO A 48 8.50 14.64 2.39
C PRO A 48 7.13 14.80 1.70
N ARG A 49 6.80 16.03 1.28
CA ARG A 49 5.61 16.35 0.51
C ARG A 49 5.53 15.64 -0.85
N ALA A 50 6.67 15.34 -1.48
CA ALA A 50 6.73 14.59 -2.74
C ALA A 50 6.34 13.13 -2.55
N LEU A 51 6.76 12.54 -1.44
CA LEU A 51 6.46 11.15 -1.11
C LEU A 51 4.99 10.99 -0.72
N GLU A 52 4.45 11.96 0.02
CA GLU A 52 3.02 12.06 0.34
C GLU A 52 2.18 12.29 -0.92
N PHE A 53 2.60 13.20 -1.80
CA PHE A 53 1.93 13.43 -3.08
C PHE A 53 1.91 12.17 -3.95
N ALA A 54 3.04 11.49 -4.08
CA ALA A 54 3.11 10.25 -4.85
C ALA A 54 2.20 9.17 -4.25
N ALA A 55 2.26 8.97 -2.94
CA ALA A 55 1.38 8.04 -2.24
C ALA A 55 -0.10 8.37 -2.45
N TYR A 56 -0.48 9.65 -2.36
CA TYR A 56 -1.86 10.12 -2.54
C TYR A 56 -2.39 9.81 -3.95
N ILE A 57 -1.60 10.11 -4.98
CA ILE A 57 -1.96 9.83 -6.37
C ILE A 57 -2.05 8.32 -6.63
N PHE A 58 -1.11 7.53 -6.12
CA PHE A 58 -1.17 6.07 -6.22
C PHE A 58 -2.38 5.48 -5.48
N SER A 59 -2.74 6.03 -4.32
CA SER A 59 -3.96 5.66 -3.59
C SER A 59 -5.21 5.91 -4.42
N ALA A 60 -5.29 7.06 -5.09
CA ALA A 60 -6.42 7.39 -5.95
C ALA A 60 -6.52 6.48 -7.18
N VAL A 61 -5.39 6.21 -7.85
CA VAL A 61 -5.32 5.25 -8.97
C VAL A 61 -5.82 3.88 -8.52
N ASN A 62 -5.40 3.41 -7.34
CA ASN A 62 -5.77 2.09 -6.83
C ASN A 62 -7.22 2.01 -6.33
N VAL A 63 -7.72 3.01 -5.59
CA VAL A 63 -9.04 2.97 -4.94
C VAL A 63 -10.17 3.44 -5.87
N CYS A 64 -9.89 4.48 -6.66
CA CYS A 64 -10.87 5.09 -7.56
C CYS A 64 -10.83 4.51 -8.97
N GLY A 65 -9.75 3.79 -9.34
CA GLY A 65 -9.59 3.20 -10.67
C GLY A 65 -9.21 4.21 -11.76
N TYR A 66 -8.72 5.39 -11.37
CA TYR A 66 -8.17 6.36 -12.32
C TYR A 66 -6.87 5.84 -12.94
N GLN A 67 -6.53 6.38 -14.10
CA GLN A 67 -5.26 6.10 -14.74
C GLN A 67 -4.26 7.21 -14.49
N LEU A 68 -2.99 6.85 -14.34
CA LEU A 68 -1.95 7.82 -14.07
C LEU A 68 -1.51 8.52 -15.36
N GLY A 69 -1.62 9.84 -15.38
CA GLY A 69 -1.00 10.68 -16.40
C GLY A 69 0.49 10.84 -16.15
N THR A 70 1.25 9.79 -16.43
CA THR A 70 2.71 9.71 -16.20
C THR A 70 3.47 10.99 -16.56
N PRO A 71 3.31 11.60 -17.76
CA PRO A 71 4.09 12.80 -18.10
C PRO A 71 3.80 14.00 -17.19
N GLN A 72 2.55 14.21 -16.78
CA GLN A 72 2.20 15.33 -15.90
C GLN A 72 2.59 15.05 -14.46
N PHE A 73 2.46 13.80 -14.03
CA PHE A 73 2.90 13.37 -12.71
C PHE A 73 4.43 13.51 -12.56
N GLU A 74 5.20 13.07 -13.54
CA GLU A 74 6.66 13.22 -13.57
C GLU A 74 7.10 14.69 -13.57
N ALA A 75 6.42 15.56 -14.33
CA ALA A 75 6.71 16.98 -14.33
C ALA A 75 6.51 17.64 -12.95
N LEU A 76 5.53 17.16 -12.16
CA LEU A 76 5.31 17.65 -10.79
C LEU A 76 6.33 17.10 -9.80
N LEU A 77 6.72 15.84 -9.93
CA LEU A 77 7.79 15.25 -9.12
C LEU A 77 9.13 15.93 -9.38
N ALA A 78 9.43 16.24 -10.64
CA ALA A 78 10.67 16.91 -11.04
C ALA A 78 10.80 18.29 -10.37
N LYS A 79 9.70 19.05 -10.23
CA LYS A 79 9.67 20.33 -9.48
C LYS A 79 10.03 20.16 -8.00
N GLN A 80 9.86 18.96 -7.47
CA GLN A 80 10.16 18.61 -6.09
C GLN A 80 11.49 17.84 -5.96
N ASN A 81 12.36 17.93 -6.99
CA ASN A 81 13.65 17.25 -7.06
C ASN A 81 13.55 15.73 -6.86
N THR A 82 12.49 15.13 -7.38
CA THR A 82 12.20 13.70 -7.24
C THR A 82 11.82 13.11 -8.59
N THR A 83 12.10 11.83 -8.81
CA THR A 83 11.69 11.12 -10.03
C THR A 83 10.68 10.02 -9.71
N LEU A 84 9.96 9.54 -10.73
CA LEU A 84 9.06 8.39 -10.58
C LEU A 84 9.79 7.13 -10.11
N ALA A 85 11.04 6.94 -10.56
CA ALA A 85 11.88 5.82 -10.16
C ALA A 85 12.21 5.84 -8.65
N ASP A 86 12.32 7.03 -8.06
CA ASP A 86 12.63 7.21 -6.63
C ASP A 86 11.47 6.83 -5.71
N VAL A 87 10.24 7.11 -6.17
CA VAL A 87 8.98 6.88 -5.43
C VAL A 87 8.27 5.58 -5.80
N SER A 88 8.76 4.89 -6.82
CA SER A 88 8.31 3.55 -7.19
C SER A 88 8.45 2.59 -6.00
N PRO A 89 7.58 1.55 -5.88
CA PRO A 89 7.69 0.57 -4.79
C PRO A 89 9.07 -0.10 -4.67
N ARG A 90 9.82 -0.19 -5.78
CA ARG A 90 11.20 -0.72 -5.82
C ARG A 90 12.29 0.35 -5.72
N GLY A 91 11.90 1.62 -5.67
CA GLY A 91 12.80 2.76 -5.57
C GLY A 91 13.40 2.95 -4.18
N PRO A 92 14.41 3.81 -4.05
CA PRO A 92 15.07 4.13 -2.77
C PRO A 92 14.10 4.63 -1.68
N PHE A 93 12.97 5.25 -2.06
CA PHE A 93 11.96 5.75 -1.10
C PHE A 93 10.66 4.95 -1.16
N GLY A 94 10.60 3.87 -1.95
CA GLY A 94 9.42 3.04 -2.15
C GLY A 94 8.82 2.52 -0.84
N GLY A 95 9.64 2.06 0.10
CA GLY A 95 9.16 1.60 1.41
C GLY A 95 8.40 2.66 2.19
N ARG A 96 8.84 3.93 2.13
CA ARG A 96 8.15 5.04 2.79
C ARG A 96 6.86 5.41 2.06
N VAL A 97 6.92 5.49 0.73
CA VAL A 97 5.74 5.77 -0.11
C VAL A 97 4.67 4.71 0.10
N MET A 98 5.03 3.41 0.13
CA MET A 98 4.10 2.31 0.37
C MET A 98 3.46 2.36 1.76
N GLY A 99 4.21 2.79 2.78
CA GLY A 99 3.66 3.02 4.12
C GLY A 99 2.59 4.11 4.13
N ILE A 100 2.88 5.26 3.51
CA ILE A 100 1.93 6.38 3.42
C ILE A 100 0.74 6.01 2.53
N PHE A 101 0.99 5.35 1.39
CA PHE A 101 -0.03 4.84 0.47
C PHE A 101 -1.00 3.91 1.17
N SER A 102 -0.52 2.99 2.00
CA SER A 102 -1.40 2.05 2.72
C SER A 102 -2.35 2.81 3.65
N LEU A 103 -1.81 3.77 4.41
CA LEU A 103 -2.62 4.62 5.30
C LEU A 103 -3.64 5.44 4.51
N MET A 104 -3.21 6.13 3.45
CA MET A 104 -4.06 6.99 2.62
C MET A 104 -5.13 6.18 1.88
N SER A 105 -4.77 5.05 1.29
CA SER A 105 -5.71 4.16 0.59
C SER A 105 -6.81 3.65 1.52
N ASN A 106 -6.48 3.32 2.77
CA ASN A 106 -7.49 2.92 3.76
C ASN A 106 -8.47 4.06 4.07
N GLN A 107 -7.96 5.27 4.32
CA GLN A 107 -8.79 6.45 4.56
C GLN A 107 -9.66 6.80 3.35
N MET A 108 -9.07 6.71 2.16
CA MET A 108 -9.75 6.98 0.90
C MET A 108 -10.84 5.94 0.65
N ASN A 109 -10.62 4.66 0.99
CA ASN A 109 -11.61 3.61 0.83
C ASN A 109 -12.80 3.76 1.80
N LEU A 110 -12.56 4.25 3.02
CA LEU A 110 -13.64 4.57 3.98
C LEU A 110 -14.57 5.67 3.48
N ASN A 111 -14.02 6.65 2.75
CA ASN A 111 -14.76 7.78 2.20
C ASN A 111 -14.66 7.81 0.67
N ARG A 112 -14.84 6.66 0.02
CA ARG A 112 -14.50 6.44 -1.39
C ARG A 112 -15.11 7.48 -2.32
N GLU A 113 -16.41 7.68 -2.26
CA GLU A 113 -17.12 8.60 -3.16
C GLU A 113 -16.61 10.04 -3.02
N GLN A 114 -16.57 10.55 -1.80
CA GLN A 114 -16.11 11.92 -1.52
C GLN A 114 -14.64 12.12 -1.88
N SER A 115 -13.79 11.14 -1.55
CA SER A 115 -12.36 11.25 -1.81
C SER A 115 -12.06 11.16 -3.30
N CYS A 116 -12.71 10.26 -4.05
CA CYS A 116 -12.52 10.17 -5.49
C CYS A 116 -12.98 11.42 -6.22
N LEU A 117 -14.12 12.02 -5.80
CA LEU A 117 -14.59 13.29 -6.35
C LEU A 117 -13.62 14.45 -6.05
N ALA A 118 -13.14 14.55 -4.81
CA ALA A 118 -12.19 15.59 -4.43
C ALA A 118 -10.88 15.47 -5.22
N VAL A 119 -10.32 14.26 -5.27
CA VAL A 119 -9.09 13.98 -6.01
C VAL A 119 -9.23 14.28 -7.50
N ALA A 120 -10.36 13.89 -8.12
CA ALA A 120 -10.62 14.20 -9.52
C ALA A 120 -10.79 15.72 -9.76
N GLY A 121 -11.37 16.44 -8.81
CA GLY A 121 -11.46 17.90 -8.85
C GLY A 121 -10.12 18.62 -8.64
N GLU A 122 -9.15 17.98 -8.01
CA GLU A 122 -7.80 18.55 -7.81
C GLU A 122 -6.83 18.19 -8.95
N TYR A 123 -6.87 16.93 -9.40
CA TYR A 123 -5.84 16.31 -10.25
C TYR A 123 -6.36 15.73 -11.56
N GLY A 124 -7.68 15.74 -11.78
CA GLY A 124 -8.32 15.26 -13.00
C GLY A 124 -8.09 16.17 -14.22
N PRO A 125 -8.81 15.95 -15.32
CA PRO A 125 -8.71 16.78 -16.52
C PRO A 125 -9.02 18.25 -16.25
N GLU A 126 -10.04 18.50 -15.42
CA GLU A 126 -10.47 19.82 -14.94
C GLU A 126 -9.89 20.16 -13.57
N GLY A 127 -8.76 19.52 -13.20
CA GLY A 127 -8.13 19.67 -11.89
C GLY A 127 -7.74 21.12 -11.56
N SER A 128 -8.05 21.55 -10.34
CA SER A 128 -7.72 22.87 -9.81
C SER A 128 -6.26 23.03 -9.40
N VAL A 129 -5.58 21.95 -9.03
CA VAL A 129 -4.17 21.94 -8.60
C VAL A 129 -3.24 21.63 -9.77
N ALA A 130 -3.52 20.53 -10.47
CA ALA A 130 -2.81 20.15 -11.67
C ALA A 130 -3.70 19.35 -12.61
N LYS A 131 -3.66 19.66 -13.90
CA LYS A 131 -4.53 19.04 -14.89
C LYS A 131 -3.94 17.76 -15.43
N ASN A 132 -4.79 16.77 -15.69
CA ASN A 132 -4.45 15.51 -16.36
C ASN A 132 -3.37 14.68 -15.64
N VAL A 133 -3.25 14.81 -14.33
CA VAL A 133 -2.42 13.89 -13.51
C VAL A 133 -3.17 12.58 -13.31
N LEU A 134 -4.49 12.67 -13.14
CA LEU A 134 -5.40 11.53 -13.12
C LEU A 134 -6.30 11.60 -14.34
N LEU A 135 -6.30 10.51 -15.10
CA LEU A 135 -7.15 10.36 -16.26
C LEU A 135 -8.33 9.44 -15.92
N PRO A 136 -9.50 9.67 -16.55
CA PRO A 136 -10.64 8.76 -16.40
C PRO A 136 -10.24 7.33 -16.78
N PRO A 137 -10.84 6.31 -16.13
CA PRO A 137 -10.63 4.92 -16.51
C PRO A 137 -10.87 4.74 -18.02
N GLY A 138 -9.93 4.10 -18.71
CA GLY A 138 -9.99 3.87 -20.16
C GLY A 138 -9.40 4.99 -21.04
N SER A 139 -8.81 6.03 -20.45
CA SER A 139 -8.26 7.18 -21.21
C SER A 139 -6.77 7.11 -21.51
N GLY A 140 -6.06 6.18 -20.88
CA GLY A 140 -4.64 5.90 -21.05
C GLY A 140 -4.43 4.60 -21.80
N GLU A 141 -3.32 4.57 -22.52
CA GLU A 141 -2.79 3.36 -23.13
C GLU A 141 -2.60 2.31 -22.04
N ALA A 142 -3.12 1.10 -22.26
CA ALA A 142 -3.08 0.03 -21.28
C ALA A 142 -1.64 -0.16 -20.76
N PRO A 143 -1.43 -0.41 -19.45
CA PRO A 143 -0.10 -0.76 -18.97
C PRO A 143 0.38 -1.93 -19.84
N ALA A 144 1.55 -1.79 -20.47
CA ALA A 144 2.14 -2.88 -21.23
C ALA A 144 2.10 -4.12 -20.34
N ALA A 145 1.35 -5.13 -20.80
CA ALA A 145 1.27 -6.40 -20.10
C ALA A 145 2.71 -6.87 -19.85
N PRO A 146 3.04 -7.37 -18.64
CA PRO A 146 4.38 -7.90 -18.40
C PRO A 146 4.65 -8.96 -19.47
N ASP A 147 5.70 -8.74 -20.26
CA ASP A 147 6.21 -9.70 -21.23
C ASP A 147 6.25 -11.08 -20.57
N ALA A 148 5.35 -11.97 -20.98
CA ALA A 148 5.43 -13.36 -20.62
C ALA A 148 6.71 -13.92 -21.27
N PRO A 149 7.73 -14.35 -20.51
CA PRO A 149 8.91 -14.93 -21.10
C PRO A 149 8.56 -16.35 -21.53
N GLY A 150 8.46 -16.59 -22.83
CA GLY A 150 8.44 -17.96 -23.35
C GLY A 150 7.45 -18.26 -24.47
N SER A 151 7.39 -17.44 -25.51
CA SER A 151 6.98 -17.96 -26.83
C SER A 151 8.24 -18.41 -27.57
N LYS A 152 8.61 -19.68 -27.41
CA LYS A 152 9.60 -20.35 -28.26
C LYS A 152 9.09 -20.32 -29.70
N PRO A 153 9.82 -19.77 -30.69
CA PRO A 153 9.43 -19.90 -32.08
C PRO A 153 9.55 -21.36 -32.49
N ALA A 154 8.42 -21.98 -32.85
CA ALA A 154 8.41 -23.20 -33.65
C ALA A 154 9.01 -22.83 -35.03
N GLN A 155 10.14 -23.44 -35.37
CA GLN A 155 10.69 -23.36 -36.72
C GLN A 155 10.03 -24.43 -37.62
N PRO A 156 9.83 -24.13 -38.92
CA PRO A 156 9.31 -25.08 -39.91
C PRO A 156 10.29 -26.21 -40.23
#